data_AF-A0A936NI85-F1
#
_entry.id   AF-A0A936NI85-F1
#
_cell.length_a   1.000
_cell.length_b   1.000
_cell.length_c   1.000
_cell.angle_alpha   90.00
_cell.angle_beta   90.00
_cell.angle_gamma   90.00
#
_symmetry.space_group_name_H-M   'P 1'
#
loop_
_entity.id
_entity.type
_entity.pdbx_description
1 polymer ?
#
loop_
_entity_poly.entity_id
_entity_poly.type
_entity_poly.pdbx_seq_one_letter_code
_entity_poly.pdbx_strand_id
1 'polypeptide(L)'
;MVRRGGIDYCHAAIGRAANLYGSRRHPDQPYAACCRYDCRHLERTVEDQTVLQGLNRHLRIKQFAMPLFQREGRGKVLYAEAEPQQLVMSQLYAEQQVSVDVENWLSAIVRARDRVTAVTEALRLAKTLEEGERTRFNLGASTVLFVKHRERNVVETAYQLYRAQADYAVARGGMLWARGALSKPWPTESLAKYGDPKTAAGLSGHPVAGRD
;
A
#
# COMPACT_ATOMS: atom_id res chain seq x y z
N MET A 1 -13.26 -40.88 -34.75
CA MET A 1 -14.06 -39.84 -34.07
C MET A 1 -14.65 -40.48 -32.81
N VAL A 2 -14.18 -40.09 -31.63
CA VAL A 2 -14.79 -40.25 -30.28
C VAL A 2 -13.68 -40.00 -29.23
N ARG A 3 -13.90 -38.99 -28.37
CA ARG A 3 -13.59 -38.93 -26.92
C ARG A 3 -13.64 -37.46 -26.47
N ARG A 4 -14.69 -37.08 -25.73
CA ARG A 4 -14.69 -35.93 -24.82
C ARG A 4 -15.38 -36.38 -23.53
N GLY A 5 -14.57 -36.65 -22.52
CA GLY A 5 -14.98 -36.94 -21.15
C GLY A 5 -13.76 -36.70 -20.27
N GLY A 6 -13.60 -35.48 -19.77
CA GLY A 6 -12.35 -35.05 -19.12
C GLY A 6 -12.37 -33.65 -18.53
N ILE A 7 -13.51 -33.18 -18.02
CA ILE A 7 -13.60 -31.87 -17.34
C ILE A 7 -14.04 -32.01 -15.88
N ASP A 8 -14.76 -33.07 -15.51
CA ASP A 8 -15.41 -33.14 -14.18
C ASP A 8 -14.56 -33.74 -13.05
N TYR A 9 -13.31 -34.15 -13.31
CA TYR A 9 -12.41 -34.65 -12.24
C TYR A 9 -11.46 -33.58 -11.67
N CYS A 10 -11.42 -32.36 -12.22
CA CYS A 10 -10.47 -31.33 -11.80
C CYS A 10 -10.86 -30.58 -10.51
N HIS A 11 -12.13 -30.54 -10.13
CA HIS A 11 -12.53 -29.81 -8.92
C HIS A 11 -12.34 -30.58 -7.60
N ALA A 12 -12.25 -31.92 -7.65
CA ALA A 12 -12.09 -32.75 -6.46
C ALA A 12 -10.62 -32.90 -6.01
N ALA A 13 -9.65 -32.57 -6.87
CA ALA A 13 -8.21 -32.68 -6.57
C ALA A 13 -7.63 -31.41 -5.91
N ILE A 14 -8.22 -30.23 -6.15
CA ILE A 14 -7.73 -28.96 -5.60
C ILE A 14 -8.02 -28.83 -4.09
N GLY A 15 -9.08 -29.48 -3.59
CA GLY A 15 -9.44 -29.45 -2.17
C GLY A 15 -8.56 -30.30 -1.24
N ARG A 16 -7.77 -31.26 -1.77
CA ARG A 16 -6.90 -32.14 -0.94
C ARG A 16 -5.42 -31.76 -0.97
N ALA A 17 -4.99 -30.88 -1.87
CA ALA A 17 -3.60 -30.44 -1.97
C ALA A 17 -3.26 -29.20 -1.13
N ALA A 18 -4.25 -28.50 -0.56
CA ALA A 18 -4.02 -27.27 0.22
C ALA A 18 -3.52 -27.51 1.66
N ASN A 19 -3.47 -28.75 2.14
CA ASN A 19 -3.17 -29.06 3.55
C ASN A 19 -1.76 -29.63 3.79
N LEU A 20 -0.90 -29.71 2.77
CA LEU A 20 0.44 -30.31 2.91
C LEU A 20 1.62 -29.41 2.52
N TYR A 21 1.39 -28.18 2.05
CA TYR A 21 2.47 -27.21 1.92
C TYR A 21 2.01 -25.85 2.41
N GLY A 22 2.62 -25.41 3.52
CA GLY A 22 2.41 -24.10 4.13
C GLY A 22 2.53 -22.99 3.09
N SER A 23 1.50 -22.16 3.06
CA SER A 23 1.39 -21.01 2.18
C SER A 23 2.49 -19.99 2.43
N ARG A 24 3.52 -19.96 1.57
CA ARG A 24 4.28 -18.71 1.33
C ARG A 24 3.55 -17.95 0.23
N ARG A 25 2.79 -16.93 0.62
CA ARG A 25 2.40 -15.86 -0.31
C ARG A 25 3.55 -14.84 -0.34
N HIS A 26 4.24 -14.74 -1.47
CA HIS A 26 4.97 -13.52 -1.79
C HIS A 26 3.96 -12.46 -2.25
N PRO A 27 4.00 -11.23 -1.73
CA PRO A 27 3.34 -10.09 -2.37
C PRO A 27 4.15 -9.75 -3.63
N ASP A 28 3.48 -9.18 -4.63
CA ASP A 28 4.09 -8.73 -5.89
C ASP A 28 4.30 -9.82 -6.95
N GLN A 29 3.21 -10.35 -7.51
CA GLN A 29 3.12 -10.48 -8.97
C GLN A 29 1.67 -10.59 -9.48
N PRO A 30 1.24 -9.68 -10.37
CA PRO A 30 0.01 -9.81 -11.14
C PRO A 30 0.19 -10.80 -12.30
N TYR A 31 -0.80 -11.67 -12.46
CA TYR A 31 -1.27 -12.37 -13.67
C TYR A 31 -0.27 -12.62 -14.83
N ALA A 32 -0.12 -13.92 -15.16
CA ALA A 32 0.40 -14.48 -16.41
C ALA A 32 1.93 -14.51 -16.59
N ALA A 33 2.54 -15.66 -16.25
CA ALA A 33 3.55 -16.34 -17.08
C ALA A 33 4.06 -17.60 -16.35
N CYS A 34 3.62 -18.79 -16.80
CA CYS A 34 4.46 -20.01 -16.83
C CYS A 34 3.68 -21.16 -17.48
N CYS A 35 3.25 -20.97 -18.72
CA CYS A 35 2.96 -22.09 -19.63
C CYS A 35 4.04 -22.12 -20.70
N ARG A 36 5.23 -22.59 -20.32
CA ARG A 36 6.29 -23.15 -21.16
C ARG A 36 7.52 -23.30 -20.27
N TYR A 37 7.76 -24.50 -19.79
CA TYR A 37 9.08 -25.17 -19.84
C TYR A 37 8.91 -26.58 -19.28
N ASP A 38 9.15 -27.56 -20.15
CA ASP A 38 9.43 -28.97 -19.93
C ASP A 38 8.54 -29.84 -19.02
N CYS A 39 7.50 -30.42 -19.63
CA CYS A 39 6.82 -31.63 -19.13
C CYS A 39 7.42 -32.95 -19.68
N ARG A 40 8.65 -32.98 -20.21
CA ARG A 40 9.17 -34.17 -20.95
C ARG A 40 10.22 -35.00 -20.20
N HIS A 41 10.27 -34.94 -18.87
CA HIS A 41 11.23 -35.75 -18.10
C HIS A 41 10.66 -36.55 -16.91
N LEU A 42 9.36 -36.46 -16.63
CA LEU A 42 8.78 -37.13 -15.45
C LEU A 42 8.10 -38.48 -15.71
N GLU A 43 8.00 -38.94 -16.97
CA GLU A 43 7.20 -40.15 -17.30
C GLU A 43 7.98 -41.47 -17.27
N ARG A 44 9.32 -41.47 -17.12
CA ARG A 44 10.14 -42.68 -17.32
C ARG A 44 10.53 -43.48 -16.07
N THR A 45 10.03 -43.16 -14.88
CA THR A 45 10.44 -43.90 -13.65
C THR A 45 9.32 -44.69 -12.97
N VAL A 46 8.12 -44.74 -13.54
CA VAL A 46 6.94 -45.34 -12.88
C VAL A 46 6.63 -46.76 -13.36
N GLU A 47 7.23 -47.24 -14.46
CA GLU A 47 6.86 -48.55 -15.05
C GLU A 47 7.63 -49.77 -14.53
N ASP A 48 8.71 -49.60 -13.76
CA ASP A 48 9.58 -50.73 -13.36
C ASP A 48 9.30 -51.34 -11.96
N GLN A 49 8.33 -50.83 -11.20
CA GLN A 49 8.18 -51.21 -9.78
C GLN A 49 6.98 -52.12 -9.42
N THR A 50 6.15 -52.57 -10.36
CA THR A 50 4.98 -53.43 -10.02
C THR A 50 5.16 -54.93 -10.28
N VAL A 51 6.39 -55.41 -10.47
CA VAL A 51 6.66 -56.86 -10.47
C VAL A 51 7.50 -57.19 -9.24
N LEU A 52 7.06 -58.20 -8.47
CA LEU A 52 7.56 -58.65 -7.16
C LEU A 52 6.74 -58.19 -5.93
N GLN A 53 5.41 -58.36 -6.00
CA GLN A 53 4.64 -58.70 -4.79
C GLN A 53 4.69 -60.21 -4.57
N GLY A 54 5.54 -60.65 -3.65
CA GLY A 54 5.58 -62.04 -3.21
C GLY A 54 6.74 -62.33 -2.28
N LEU A 55 6.39 -62.68 -1.03
CA LEU A 55 7.21 -63.29 0.03
C LEU A 55 7.84 -62.35 1.09
N ASN A 56 7.46 -62.70 2.33
CA ASN A 56 8.13 -62.48 3.62
C ASN A 56 8.06 -61.11 4.32
N ARG A 57 7.13 -61.10 5.29
CA ARG A 57 7.17 -60.43 6.60
C ARG A 57 8.60 -60.39 7.19
N HIS A 58 8.93 -59.24 7.80
CA HIS A 58 10.11 -58.94 8.64
C HIS A 58 11.36 -58.29 7.99
N LEU A 59 11.21 -57.42 6.98
CA LEU A 59 12.29 -56.47 6.66
C LEU A 59 11.97 -55.05 7.16
N ARG A 60 12.37 -54.76 8.41
CA ARG A 60 12.52 -53.36 8.86
C ARG A 60 13.87 -52.84 8.37
N ILE A 61 13.95 -52.42 7.11
CA ILE A 61 15.13 -51.70 6.60
C ILE A 61 15.12 -50.30 7.21
N LYS A 62 15.98 -50.06 8.20
CA LYS A 62 16.30 -48.70 8.64
C LYS A 62 17.44 -48.19 7.78
N GLN A 63 17.10 -47.42 6.76
CA GLN A 63 18.07 -46.73 5.91
C GLN A 63 18.45 -45.39 6.57
N PHE A 64 19.68 -45.32 7.05
CA PHE A 64 20.29 -44.09 7.56
C PHE A 64 21.28 -43.59 6.50
N ALA A 65 21.02 -42.42 5.94
CA ALA A 65 21.88 -41.78 4.96
C ALA A 65 22.45 -40.48 5.56
N MET A 66 23.77 -40.42 5.69
CA MET A 66 24.48 -39.22 6.15
C MET A 66 25.46 -38.77 5.06
N PRO A 67 25.23 -37.60 4.42
CA PRO A 67 26.12 -37.12 3.38
C PRO A 67 27.43 -36.59 3.98
N LEU A 68 28.58 -37.14 3.56
CA LEU A 68 29.89 -36.80 4.10
C LEU A 68 30.47 -35.46 3.56
N PHE A 69 30.01 -34.99 2.38
CA PHE A 69 30.47 -33.74 1.76
C PHE A 69 29.30 -32.88 1.28
N GLN A 70 28.75 -32.05 2.17
CA GLN A 70 27.51 -31.29 1.91
C GLN A 70 27.78 -29.79 1.70
N ARG A 71 28.41 -29.42 0.57
CA ARG A 71 28.62 -28.00 0.22
C ARG A 71 27.31 -27.28 -0.08
N GLU A 72 26.39 -27.92 -0.81
CA GLU A 72 25.09 -27.33 -1.17
C GLU A 72 24.18 -27.14 0.05
N GLY A 73 24.10 -28.12 0.95
CA GLY A 73 23.32 -27.99 2.19
C GLY A 73 23.86 -26.89 3.10
N ARG A 74 25.18 -26.73 3.20
CA ARG A 74 25.78 -25.57 3.88
C ARG A 74 25.39 -24.25 3.22
N GLY A 75 25.39 -24.17 1.89
CA GLY A 75 24.93 -22.98 1.17
C GLY A 75 23.46 -22.66 1.44
N LYS A 76 22.59 -23.68 1.49
CA LYS A 76 21.17 -23.51 1.84
C LYS A 76 20.98 -23.01 3.28
N VAL A 77 21.79 -23.49 4.23
CA VAL A 77 21.78 -23.01 5.62
C VAL A 77 22.25 -21.56 5.69
N LEU A 78 23.37 -21.23 5.05
CA LEU A 78 23.87 -19.83 4.99
C LEU A 78 22.86 -18.88 4.36
N TYR A 79 22.18 -19.29 3.28
CA TYR A 79 21.13 -18.49 2.66
C TYR A 79 19.93 -18.32 3.60
N ALA A 80 19.49 -19.41 4.24
CA ALA A 80 18.40 -19.38 5.21
C ALA A 80 18.73 -18.53 6.45
N GLU A 81 20.01 -18.39 6.82
CA GLU A 81 20.50 -17.50 7.88
C GLU A 81 20.60 -16.04 7.43
N ALA A 82 20.82 -15.76 6.15
CA ALA A 82 20.90 -14.40 5.62
C ALA A 82 19.52 -13.73 5.49
N GLU A 83 18.49 -14.47 5.10
CA GLU A 83 17.09 -14.00 5.01
C GLU A 83 16.59 -13.27 6.27
N PRO A 84 16.68 -13.84 7.49
CA PRO A 84 16.24 -13.14 8.70
C PRO A 84 17.09 -11.90 9.00
N GLN A 85 18.38 -11.89 8.67
CA GLN A 85 19.22 -10.70 8.84
C GLN A 85 18.74 -9.56 7.95
N GLN A 86 18.37 -9.85 6.70
CA GLN A 86 17.80 -8.85 5.79
C GLN A 86 16.46 -8.30 6.31
N LEU A 87 15.60 -9.17 6.87
CA LEU A 87 14.34 -8.76 7.47
C LEU A 87 14.53 -7.87 8.69
N VAL A 88 15.52 -8.15 9.54
CA VAL A 88 15.84 -7.28 10.68
C VAL A 88 16.32 -5.91 10.21
N MET A 89 17.18 -5.87 9.18
CA MET A 89 17.66 -4.59 8.62
C MET A 89 16.53 -3.79 7.96
N SER A 90 15.59 -4.44 7.27
CA SER A 90 14.45 -3.76 6.66
C SER A 90 13.46 -3.24 7.71
N GLN A 91 13.28 -3.95 8.82
CA GLN A 91 12.49 -3.47 9.97
C GLN A 91 13.12 -2.22 10.59
N LEU A 92 14.42 -2.25 10.90
CA LEU A 92 15.14 -1.09 11.45
C LEU A 92 15.06 0.12 10.51
N TYR A 93 15.21 -0.10 9.20
CA TYR A 93 15.06 0.95 8.20
C TYR A 93 13.64 1.54 8.21
N ALA A 94 12.60 0.69 8.25
CA ALA A 94 11.22 1.14 8.31
C ALA A 94 10.92 1.94 9.59
N GLU A 95 11.45 1.53 10.74
CA GLU A 95 11.32 2.26 12.01
C GLU A 95 11.98 3.64 11.93
N GLN A 96 13.20 3.71 11.39
CA GLN A 96 13.91 4.97 11.18
C GLN A 96 13.16 5.88 10.20
N GLN A 97 12.66 5.33 9.10
CA GLN A 97 11.89 6.09 8.12
C GLN A 97 10.64 6.71 8.76
N VAL A 98 9.88 5.93 9.53
CA VAL A 98 8.70 6.43 10.25
C VAL A 98 9.07 7.54 11.23
N SER A 99 10.18 7.40 11.96
CA SER A 99 10.64 8.44 12.89
C SER A 99 10.94 9.77 12.19
N VAL A 100 11.65 9.71 11.05
CA VAL A 100 11.98 10.87 10.22
C VAL A 100 10.72 11.49 9.62
N ASP A 101 9.79 10.67 9.14
CA ASP A 101 8.53 11.16 8.57
C ASP A 101 7.71 11.92 9.62
N VAL A 102 7.61 11.40 10.86
CA VAL A 102 6.90 12.07 11.96
C VAL A 102 7.53 13.42 12.29
N GLU A 103 8.86 13.49 12.39
CA GLU A 103 9.57 14.75 12.66
C GLU A 103 9.41 15.78 11.53
N ASN A 104 9.43 15.31 10.28
CA ASN A 104 9.20 16.15 9.10
C ASN A 104 7.78 16.75 9.10
N TRP A 105 6.76 15.93 9.37
CA TRP A 105 5.38 16.42 9.44
C TRP A 105 5.14 17.35 10.62
N LEU A 106 5.72 17.07 11.79
CA LEU A 106 5.65 17.97 12.94
C LEU A 106 6.27 19.34 12.59
N SER A 107 7.45 19.34 11.98
CA SER A 107 8.12 20.56 11.52
C SER A 107 7.28 21.30 10.46
N ALA A 108 6.63 20.59 9.55
CA ALA A 108 5.75 21.16 8.54
C ALA A 108 4.51 21.83 9.18
N ILE A 109 3.91 21.22 10.20
CA ILE A 109 2.76 21.78 10.92
C ILE A 109 3.13 23.11 11.58
N VAL A 110 4.27 23.16 12.29
CA VAL A 110 4.73 24.39 12.97
C VAL A 110 4.96 25.50 11.94
N ARG A 111 5.70 25.20 10.87
CA ARG A 111 5.94 26.18 9.79
C ARG A 111 4.65 26.67 9.13
N ALA A 112 3.71 25.76 8.86
CA ALA A 112 2.43 26.12 8.25
C ALA A 112 1.57 26.98 9.19
N ARG A 113 1.58 26.69 10.50
CA ARG A 113 0.92 27.51 11.52
C ARG A 113 1.50 28.93 11.53
N ASP A 114 2.82 29.04 11.61
CA ASP A 114 3.49 30.35 11.65
C ASP A 114 3.19 31.14 10.36
N ARG A 115 3.19 30.46 9.21
CA ARG A 115 2.80 31.06 7.93
C ARG A 115 1.36 31.58 7.93
N VAL A 116 0.41 30.82 8.46
CA VAL A 116 -0.98 31.31 8.60
C VAL A 116 -1.01 32.58 9.44
N THR A 117 -0.33 32.60 10.59
CA THR A 117 -0.32 33.80 11.46
C THR A 117 0.36 35.01 10.81
N ALA A 118 1.45 34.81 10.07
CA ALA A 118 2.14 35.88 9.36
C ALA A 118 1.27 36.48 8.25
N VAL A 119 0.59 35.62 7.48
CA VAL A 119 -0.26 36.06 6.36
C VAL A 119 -1.57 36.69 6.87
N THR A 120 -2.11 36.27 8.02
CA THR A 120 -3.26 36.96 8.62
C THR A 120 -2.92 38.40 9.00
N GLU A 121 -1.75 38.64 9.59
CA GLU A 121 -1.31 40.00 9.90
C GLU A 121 -1.02 40.80 8.64
N ALA A 122 -0.39 40.20 7.63
CA ALA A 122 -0.19 40.83 6.33
C ALA A 122 -1.51 41.25 5.68
N LEU A 123 -2.56 40.42 5.75
CA LEU A 123 -3.88 40.75 5.22
C LEU A 123 -4.51 41.92 5.98
N ARG A 124 -4.38 41.95 7.32
CA ARG A 124 -4.86 43.05 8.14
C ARG A 124 -4.18 44.36 7.73
N LEU A 125 -2.86 44.37 7.58
CA LEU A 125 -2.11 45.54 7.12
C LEU A 125 -2.50 45.95 5.69
N ALA A 126 -2.64 45.00 4.77
CA ALA A 126 -3.04 45.28 3.40
C ALA A 126 -4.42 45.97 3.33
N LYS A 127 -5.38 45.56 4.16
CA LYS A 127 -6.69 46.22 4.27
C LYS A 127 -6.59 47.64 4.80
N THR A 128 -5.79 47.88 5.85
CA THR A 128 -5.60 49.24 6.37
C THR A 128 -4.97 50.18 5.33
N LEU A 129 -4.06 49.66 4.49
CA LEU A 129 -3.47 50.43 3.39
C LEU A 129 -4.48 50.73 2.27
N GLU A 130 -5.38 49.80 2.00
CA GLU A 130 -6.44 49.98 1.01
C GLU A 130 -7.45 51.05 1.45
N GLU A 131 -7.87 51.02 2.71
CA GLU A 131 -8.72 52.05 3.32
C GLU A 131 -8.02 53.43 3.31
N GLY A 132 -6.74 53.46 3.66
CA GLY A 132 -5.92 54.68 3.57
C GLY A 132 -5.82 55.24 2.15
N GLU A 133 -5.71 54.39 1.14
CA GLU A 133 -5.68 54.84 -0.26
C GLU A 133 -7.04 55.34 -0.73
N ARG A 134 -8.13 54.68 -0.32
CA ARG A 134 -9.51 55.12 -0.59
C ARG A 134 -9.80 56.49 0.01
N THR A 135 -9.39 56.73 1.25
CA THR A 135 -9.57 58.05 1.89
C THR A 135 -8.78 59.14 1.17
N ARG A 136 -7.52 58.88 0.78
CA ARG A 136 -6.72 59.85 -0.02
C ARG A 136 -7.33 60.14 -1.38
N PHE A 137 -7.89 59.13 -2.04
CA PHE A 137 -8.59 59.30 -3.31
C PHE A 137 -9.81 60.20 -3.15
N ASN A 138 -10.62 60.01 -2.10
CA ASN A 138 -11.80 60.84 -1.83
C ASN A 138 -11.43 62.31 -1.54
N LEU A 139 -10.24 62.55 -1.01
CA LEU A 139 -9.69 63.90 -0.77
C LEU A 139 -9.03 64.50 -2.03
N GLY A 140 -9.00 63.78 -3.16
CA GLY A 140 -8.35 64.22 -4.40
C GLY A 140 -6.82 64.17 -4.37
N ALA A 141 -6.22 63.55 -3.34
CA ALA A 141 -4.77 63.46 -3.17
C ALA A 141 -4.13 62.23 -3.86
N SER A 142 -4.95 61.33 -4.42
CA SER A 142 -4.50 60.13 -5.13
C SER A 142 -5.32 59.86 -6.40
N THR A 143 -4.90 58.87 -7.19
CA THR A 143 -5.52 58.49 -8.47
C THR A 143 -6.16 57.10 -8.39
N VAL A 144 -7.09 56.81 -9.31
CA VAL A 144 -7.81 55.52 -9.40
C VAL A 144 -6.85 54.33 -9.53
N LEU A 145 -5.70 54.51 -10.19
CA LEU A 145 -4.69 53.48 -10.38
C LEU A 145 -4.15 52.94 -9.05
N PHE A 146 -3.85 53.83 -8.09
CA PHE A 146 -3.31 53.43 -6.79
C PHE A 146 -4.31 52.64 -5.95
N VAL A 147 -5.59 53.05 -5.97
CA VAL A 147 -6.68 52.29 -5.33
C VAL A 147 -6.76 50.88 -5.90
N LYS A 148 -6.73 50.74 -7.24
CA LYS A 148 -6.75 49.43 -7.91
C LYS A 148 -5.57 48.54 -7.55
N HIS A 149 -4.37 49.12 -7.40
CA HIS A 149 -3.22 48.37 -6.93
C HIS A 149 -3.40 47.84 -5.50
N ARG A 150 -3.97 48.65 -4.59
CA ARG A 150 -4.25 48.20 -3.21
C ARG A 150 -5.33 47.13 -3.15
N GLU A 151 -6.42 47.30 -3.90
CA GLU A 151 -7.47 46.28 -4.00
C GLU A 151 -6.90 44.94 -4.49
N ARG A 152 -6.07 44.96 -5.54
CA ARG A 152 -5.42 43.74 -6.05
C ARG A 152 -4.48 43.10 -5.03
N ASN A 153 -3.70 43.92 -4.30
CA ASN A 153 -2.81 43.44 -3.25
C ASN A 153 -3.57 42.77 -2.08
N VAL A 154 -4.74 43.31 -1.70
CA VAL A 154 -5.61 42.69 -0.69
C VAL A 154 -6.11 41.33 -1.17
N VAL A 155 -6.56 41.23 -2.44
CA VAL A 155 -7.02 39.96 -3.03
C VAL A 155 -5.88 38.94 -3.09
N GLU A 156 -4.69 39.35 -3.49
CA GLU A 156 -3.50 38.49 -3.53
C GLU A 156 -3.13 37.97 -2.12
N THR A 157 -3.11 38.84 -1.12
CA THR A 157 -2.81 38.44 0.26
C THR A 157 -3.89 37.52 0.83
N ALA A 158 -5.16 37.76 0.49
CA ALA A 158 -6.26 36.86 0.87
C ALA A 158 -6.11 35.47 0.23
N TYR A 159 -5.71 35.40 -1.04
CA TYR A 159 -5.41 34.13 -1.70
C TYR A 159 -4.26 33.39 -1.01
N GLN A 160 -3.19 34.10 -0.63
CA GLN A 160 -2.09 33.52 0.14
C GLN A 160 -2.55 32.97 1.50
N LEU A 161 -3.51 33.62 2.16
CA LEU A 161 -4.09 33.12 3.41
C LEU A 161 -4.80 31.80 3.22
N TYR A 162 -5.65 31.68 2.19
CA TYR A 162 -6.34 30.43 1.87
C TYR A 162 -5.35 29.31 1.55
N ARG A 163 -4.30 29.62 0.80
CA ARG A 163 -3.23 28.65 0.51
C ARG A 163 -2.51 28.18 1.78
N ALA A 164 -2.15 29.11 2.67
CA ALA A 164 -1.52 28.76 3.94
C ALA A 164 -2.42 27.89 4.84
N GLN A 165 -3.73 28.14 4.84
CA GLN A 165 -4.70 27.31 5.56
C GLN A 165 -4.82 25.91 4.94
N ALA A 166 -4.83 25.81 3.61
CA ALA A 166 -4.82 24.52 2.92
C ALA A 166 -3.54 23.73 3.22
N ASP A 167 -2.38 24.38 3.15
CA ASP A 167 -1.08 23.77 3.48
C ASP A 167 -1.05 23.26 4.93
N TYR A 168 -1.62 24.01 5.88
CA TYR A 168 -1.76 23.57 7.27
C TYR A 168 -2.67 22.33 7.42
N ALA A 169 -3.79 22.30 6.71
CA ALA A 169 -4.69 21.14 6.70
C ALA A 169 -4.00 19.90 6.12
N VAL A 170 -3.24 20.04 5.03
CA VAL A 170 -2.45 18.96 4.43
C VAL A 170 -1.37 18.47 5.39
N ALA A 171 -0.63 19.37 6.05
CA ALA A 171 0.41 18.99 7.01
C ALA A 171 -0.18 18.19 8.20
N ARG A 172 -1.36 18.61 8.70
CA ARG A 172 -2.09 17.85 9.72
C ARG A 172 -2.54 16.47 9.23
N GLY A 173 -2.99 16.37 7.99
CA GLY A 173 -3.33 15.10 7.35
C GLY A 173 -2.12 14.17 7.22
N GLY A 174 -0.98 14.70 6.78
CA GLY A 174 0.29 13.97 6.68
C GLY A 174 0.76 13.40 8.02
N MET A 175 0.62 14.17 9.10
CA MET A 175 0.92 13.68 10.46
C MET A 175 0.01 12.51 10.89
N LEU A 176 -1.30 12.56 10.58
CA LEU A 176 -2.22 11.47 10.87
C LEU A 176 -1.90 10.20 10.05
N TRP A 177 -1.41 10.38 8.82
CA TRP A 177 -0.94 9.29 7.98
C TRP A 177 0.34 8.65 8.54
N ALA A 178 1.35 9.45 8.90
CA ALA A 178 2.60 8.96 9.47
C ALA A 178 2.39 8.22 10.80
N ARG A 179 1.40 8.65 11.61
CA ARG A 179 0.98 7.95 12.83
C ARG A 179 0.24 6.63 12.55
N GLY A 180 -0.16 6.36 11.31
CA GLY A 180 -1.01 5.22 10.95
C GLY A 180 -2.46 5.37 11.43
N ALA A 181 -2.89 6.56 11.87
CA ALA A 181 -4.28 6.78 12.29
C ALA A 181 -5.23 6.76 11.08
N LEU A 182 -4.74 7.17 9.91
CA LEU A 182 -5.51 7.19 8.66
C LEU A 182 -5.67 5.81 8.01
N SER A 183 -4.82 4.83 8.34
CA SER A 183 -4.87 3.49 7.75
C SER A 183 -5.97 2.61 8.36
N LYS A 184 -6.54 2.99 9.50
CA LYS A 184 -7.66 2.26 10.11
C LYS A 184 -8.87 2.34 9.17
N PRO A 185 -9.45 1.20 8.75
CA PRO A 185 -10.64 1.22 7.92
C PRO A 185 -11.79 1.90 8.68
N TRP A 186 -12.59 2.67 7.95
CA TRP A 186 -13.76 3.33 8.53
C TRP A 186 -14.75 2.30 9.09
N PRO A 187 -15.42 2.58 10.23
CA PRO A 187 -16.38 1.66 10.81
C PRO A 187 -17.47 1.29 9.80
N THR A 188 -17.71 0.00 9.62
CA THR A 188 -18.72 -0.55 8.70
C THR A 188 -20.13 -0.06 9.00
N GLU A 189 -20.43 0.30 10.24
CA GLU A 189 -21.73 0.89 10.66
C GLU A 189 -22.00 2.24 9.96
N SER A 190 -20.99 3.10 9.83
CA SER A 190 -21.13 4.37 9.12
C SER A 190 -21.25 4.19 7.60
N LEU A 191 -20.61 3.14 7.08
CA LEU A 191 -20.65 2.75 5.66
C LEU A 191 -21.99 2.12 5.26
N ALA A 192 -22.73 1.53 6.20
CA ALA A 192 -24.06 0.96 5.94
C ALA A 192 -25.04 2.00 5.36
N LYS A 193 -24.86 3.29 5.67
CA LYS A 193 -25.61 4.40 5.04
C LYS A 193 -25.40 4.48 3.52
N TYR A 194 -24.24 4.06 3.04
CA TYR A 194 -23.81 4.15 1.65
C TYR A 194 -23.90 2.81 0.90
N GLY A 195 -24.37 1.75 1.56
CA GLY A 195 -24.52 0.40 0.99
C GLY A 195 -23.51 -0.60 1.55
N ASP A 196 -23.75 -1.89 1.30
CA ASP A 196 -22.89 -2.96 1.80
C ASP A 196 -21.48 -2.90 1.16
N PRO A 197 -20.40 -2.73 1.94
CA PRO A 197 -19.05 -2.57 1.39
C PRO A 197 -18.54 -3.83 0.69
N LYS A 198 -19.01 -5.01 1.11
CA LYS A 198 -18.70 -6.30 0.46
C LYS A 198 -19.26 -6.37 -0.96
N THR A 199 -20.38 -5.68 -1.19
CA THR A 199 -21.06 -5.61 -2.47
C THR A 199 -20.35 -4.63 -3.40
N ALA A 200 -19.93 -3.46 -2.90
CA ALA A 200 -19.14 -2.49 -3.66
C ALA A 200 -17.74 -3.03 -4.06
N ALA A 201 -17.13 -3.86 -3.22
CA ALA A 201 -15.84 -4.50 -3.48
C ALA A 201 -15.94 -5.74 -4.40
N GLY A 202 -17.12 -6.08 -4.93
CA GLY A 202 -17.34 -7.24 -5.79
C GLY A 202 -17.18 -8.60 -5.10
N LEU A 203 -17.08 -8.62 -3.77
CA LEU A 203 -16.87 -9.82 -2.96
C LEU A 203 -18.18 -10.53 -2.59
N SER A 204 -19.34 -9.92 -2.85
CA SER A 204 -20.65 -10.43 -2.41
C SER A 204 -21.19 -11.59 -3.25
N GLY A 205 -20.55 -12.00 -4.35
CA GLY A 205 -21.00 -13.14 -5.16
C GLY A 205 -22.38 -12.99 -5.83
N HIS A 206 -23.03 -11.85 -5.65
CA HIS A 206 -24.34 -11.52 -6.21
C HIS A 206 -24.22 -10.22 -7.02
N PRO A 207 -24.58 -10.23 -8.32
CA PRO A 207 -24.57 -9.04 -9.14
C PRO A 207 -25.65 -8.06 -8.65
N VAL A 208 -25.25 -6.83 -8.37
CA VAL A 208 -26.22 -5.74 -8.12
C VAL A 208 -26.70 -5.24 -9.46
N ALA A 209 -28.00 -5.03 -9.62
CA ALA A 209 -28.52 -4.26 -10.74
C ALA A 209 -27.84 -2.88 -10.72
N GLY A 210 -27.22 -2.51 -11.85
CA GLY A 210 -26.46 -1.27 -11.98
C GLY A 210 -27.28 -0.05 -11.55
N ARG A 211 -26.59 0.93 -10.97
CA ARG A 211 -27.15 2.24 -10.63
C ARG A 211 -26.83 3.18 -11.78
N ASP A 212 -27.87 3.71 -12.43
CA ASP A 212 -27.81 4.90 -13.29
C ASP A 212 -27.40 6.15 -12.49
#